data_AF-A0A124FP55-F1
#
_entry.id   AF-A0A124FP55-F1
#
_cell.length_a   1.000
_cell.length_b   1.000
_cell.length_c   1.000
_cell.angle_alpha   90.00
_cell.angle_beta   90.00
_cell.angle_gamma   90.00
#
_symmetry.space_group_name_H-M   'P 1'
#
loop_
_entity.id
_entity.type
_entity.pdbx_description
1 polymer ?
#
loop_
_entity_poly.entity_id
_entity_poly.type
_entity_poly.pdbx_seq_one_letter_code
_entity_poly.pdbx_strand_id
1 'polypeptide(L)'
;MKTFSKINKPLILGSFVIFALLFLGLAQVYSQSACSNQLSGLNRFSSCQVNVGDTLVVNAEGCTNTCYKIVNSTANNLFVPTNTCAEWDAFLAHLPTGVATDTCITAPTISVSNTTKAFGDAPFTIAHSTNSAGAKTFSSSNTSVATITNDGLVTIVGGGTTTITFNTAATEDHYAGTATATLTVNKANQTAPSAPTCSSVTISSVTISSCPGCEYRRGAGSAQSSATFSGLSSSTSYTFSRRYASTDNYNASDWSSNRTCTTSAPPPDACNNARSATIQGAIYPIVAIGNQCWMAKNLNIVTGSSWCYDNNSSNCATYGRLYTWYAATSVCGSGWHLPSKAEYNTMLSITGYYIGDLNLAGWSVGSPGGYRFSSGRFYGMGVENKWWDETVRDAYGQMADYWRTDTSWTTRFMNGGGDMGSGLSVRCLKN
;
A
#
# COMPACT_ATOMS: atom_id res chain seq x y z
N MET A 1 -60.48 17.04 4.12
CA MET A 1 -60.99 17.49 2.79
C MET A 1 -59.83 17.54 1.81
N LYS A 2 -60.09 17.28 0.52
CA LYS A 2 -59.16 17.25 -0.64
C LYS A 2 -58.18 16.06 -0.73
N THR A 3 -58.57 15.13 -1.59
CA THR A 3 -57.80 14.10 -2.30
C THR A 3 -56.97 14.67 -3.46
N PHE A 4 -55.97 13.92 -3.94
CA PHE A 4 -55.54 13.68 -5.36
C PHE A 4 -54.14 13.01 -5.29
N SER A 5 -54.01 11.69 -5.39
CA SER A 5 -53.95 10.87 -6.62
C SER A 5 -52.95 11.35 -7.67
N LYS A 6 -51.87 10.57 -7.88
CA LYS A 6 -51.47 10.11 -9.22
C LYS A 6 -50.56 8.88 -9.19
N ILE A 7 -50.80 8.01 -10.16
CA ILE A 7 -50.08 6.76 -10.44
C ILE A 7 -48.81 7.06 -11.24
N ASN A 8 -47.74 6.28 -11.04
CA ASN A 8 -46.73 5.99 -12.07
C ASN A 8 -46.07 4.61 -11.84
N LYS A 9 -46.25 3.70 -12.81
CA LYS A 9 -45.43 2.52 -13.13
C LYS A 9 -44.97 2.73 -14.59
N PRO A 10 -43.80 2.25 -15.04
CA PRO A 10 -43.34 0.85 -14.91
C PRO A 10 -41.81 0.73 -14.65
N LEU A 11 -41.02 -0.33 -14.91
CA LEU A 11 -41.14 -1.70 -15.49
C LEU A 11 -39.93 -2.57 -15.00
N ILE A 12 -40.05 -3.93 -14.92
CA ILE A 12 -39.07 -5.02 -15.27
C ILE A 12 -37.56 -4.90 -14.90
N LEU A 13 -36.79 -5.90 -14.42
CA LEU A 13 -36.96 -7.34 -14.06
C LEU A 13 -35.80 -7.82 -13.13
N GLY A 14 -35.94 -9.00 -12.50
CA GLY A 14 -34.83 -9.76 -11.87
C GLY A 14 -34.76 -9.64 -10.34
N SER A 15 -34.70 -10.72 -9.54
CA SER A 15 -34.54 -12.15 -9.84
C SER A 15 -35.53 -13.02 -9.04
N PHE A 16 -35.98 -14.11 -9.65
CA PHE A 16 -36.74 -15.16 -8.95
C PHE A 16 -35.81 -15.95 -8.03
N VAL A 17 -36.14 -16.02 -6.74
CA VAL A 17 -35.76 -17.16 -5.88
C VAL A 17 -36.99 -18.02 -5.74
N ILE A 18 -37.03 -19.16 -6.42
CA ILE A 18 -38.09 -20.15 -6.29
C ILE A 18 -37.86 -20.90 -4.98
N PHE A 19 -38.47 -20.42 -3.90
CA PHE A 19 -38.72 -21.25 -2.73
C PHE A 19 -39.87 -22.20 -3.09
N ALA A 20 -39.53 -23.46 -3.38
CA ALA A 20 -40.52 -24.51 -3.57
C ALA A 20 -41.18 -24.82 -2.22
N LEU A 21 -42.29 -24.15 -1.94
CA LEU A 21 -43.27 -24.55 -0.94
C LEU A 21 -43.90 -25.87 -1.39
N LEU A 22 -43.23 -26.98 -1.10
CA LEU A 22 -43.89 -28.28 -1.13
C LEU A 22 -44.95 -28.28 -0.02
N PHE A 23 -46.19 -28.57 -0.39
CA PHE A 23 -47.28 -28.75 0.56
C PHE A 23 -46.95 -29.94 1.48
N LEU A 24 -46.59 -29.64 2.72
CA LEU A 24 -46.68 -30.61 3.81
C LEU A 24 -48.17 -30.85 4.09
N GLY A 25 -48.71 -31.90 3.48
CA GLY A 25 -49.94 -32.51 3.96
C GLY A 25 -49.73 -32.93 5.41
N LEU A 26 -50.55 -32.39 6.32
CA LEU A 26 -50.47 -32.64 7.75
C LEU A 26 -50.91 -34.08 8.09
N ALA A 27 -50.01 -35.03 7.92
CA ALA A 27 -50.05 -36.27 8.70
C ALA A 27 -49.50 -35.95 10.10
N GLN A 28 -50.33 -36.07 11.13
CA GLN A 28 -49.86 -35.90 12.52
C GLN A 28 -48.95 -37.07 12.89
N VAL A 29 -47.64 -36.81 12.90
CA VAL A 29 -46.65 -37.79 13.39
C VAL A 29 -46.69 -37.80 14.91
N TYR A 30 -47.42 -38.76 15.47
CA TYR A 30 -47.40 -39.05 16.90
C TYR A 30 -46.12 -39.81 17.26
N SER A 31 -45.05 -39.10 17.63
CA SER A 31 -43.87 -39.71 18.26
C SER A 31 -44.19 -40.08 19.71
N GLN A 32 -44.85 -41.21 19.93
CA GLN A 32 -45.16 -41.70 21.28
C GLN A 32 -44.08 -42.66 21.79
N SER A 33 -43.32 -42.22 22.78
CA SER A 33 -42.49 -43.06 23.66
C SER A 33 -43.31 -43.94 24.63
N ALA A 34 -44.58 -44.23 24.30
CA ALA A 34 -45.62 -44.48 25.28
C ALA A 34 -46.07 -45.94 25.46
N CYS A 35 -45.65 -46.89 24.61
CA CYS A 35 -45.96 -48.32 24.84
C CYS A 35 -45.10 -48.97 25.95
N SER A 36 -44.09 -48.27 26.51
CA SER A 36 -43.10 -48.85 27.46
C SER A 36 -43.49 -48.81 28.95
N ASN A 37 -44.27 -47.81 29.43
CA ASN A 37 -44.41 -47.52 30.87
C ASN A 37 -45.85 -47.56 31.43
N GLN A 38 -46.65 -48.58 31.06
CA GLN A 38 -48.00 -48.80 31.61
C GLN A 38 -48.23 -50.26 32.07
N LEU A 39 -47.34 -50.78 32.92
CA LEU A 39 -47.49 -52.08 33.57
C LEU A 39 -48.45 -52.05 34.79
N SER A 40 -49.71 -51.64 34.57
CA SER A 40 -50.90 -52.05 35.35
C SER A 40 -52.15 -51.22 34.98
N GLY A 41 -53.17 -51.87 34.39
CA GLY A 41 -54.50 -51.28 34.20
C GLY A 41 -55.20 -51.59 32.87
N LEU A 42 -56.50 -51.33 32.82
CA LEU A 42 -57.41 -51.63 31.68
C LEU A 42 -57.15 -50.78 30.42
N ASN A 43 -56.24 -49.81 30.45
CA ASN A 43 -55.92 -48.91 29.34
C ASN A 43 -54.89 -49.46 28.33
N ARG A 44 -54.67 -50.79 28.28
CA ARG A 44 -53.79 -51.42 27.27
C ARG A 44 -54.26 -51.20 25.82
N PHE A 45 -55.54 -50.90 25.61
CA PHE A 45 -56.18 -50.91 24.30
C PHE A 45 -56.09 -49.58 23.53
N SER A 46 -55.91 -48.44 24.19
CA SER A 46 -55.99 -47.13 23.51
C SER A 46 -54.64 -46.57 23.02
N SER A 47 -53.51 -47.08 23.52
CA SER A 47 -52.18 -46.51 23.26
C SER A 47 -51.33 -47.28 22.23
N CYS A 48 -51.62 -48.56 21.98
CA CYS A 48 -50.87 -49.41 21.04
C CYS A 48 -51.80 -50.05 19.99
N GLN A 49 -52.84 -49.30 19.57
CA GLN A 49 -53.81 -49.63 18.53
C GLN A 49 -53.62 -48.72 17.31
N VAL A 50 -53.53 -49.30 16.11
CA VAL A 50 -53.55 -48.59 14.82
C VAL A 50 -54.95 -48.75 14.23
N ASN A 51 -55.73 -47.68 14.10
CA ASN A 51 -57.07 -47.80 13.53
C ASN A 51 -57.01 -48.11 12.03
N VAL A 52 -58.14 -48.52 11.47
CA VAL A 52 -58.30 -48.67 10.01
C VAL A 52 -57.98 -47.35 9.30
N GLY A 53 -57.02 -47.37 8.38
CA GLY A 53 -56.55 -46.22 7.62
C GLY A 53 -55.42 -45.42 8.30
N ASP A 54 -55.10 -45.68 9.57
CA ASP A 54 -54.06 -44.95 10.29
C ASP A 54 -52.65 -45.50 10.01
N THR A 55 -51.66 -44.64 10.25
CA THR A 55 -50.24 -45.00 10.31
C THR A 55 -49.71 -44.78 11.71
N LEU A 56 -49.05 -45.79 12.29
CA LEU A 56 -48.36 -45.69 13.57
C LEU A 56 -46.84 -45.76 13.35
N VAL A 57 -46.09 -44.94 14.09
CA VAL A 57 -44.62 -45.01 14.16
C VAL A 57 -44.25 -45.52 15.54
N VAL A 58 -43.49 -46.62 15.62
CA VAL A 58 -43.13 -47.29 16.88
C VAL A 58 -41.63 -47.48 16.97
N ASN A 59 -41.03 -47.05 18.08
CA ASN A 59 -39.64 -47.35 18.39
C ASN A 59 -39.54 -48.72 19.10
N ALA A 60 -38.81 -49.66 18.49
CA ALA A 60 -38.53 -50.98 19.02
C ALA A 60 -37.09 -51.01 19.58
N GLU A 61 -36.89 -50.42 20.76
CA GLU A 61 -35.57 -50.31 21.38
C GLU A 61 -34.93 -51.68 21.63
N GLY A 62 -33.65 -51.81 21.27
CA GLY A 62 -32.87 -53.06 21.39
C GLY A 62 -33.02 -54.05 20.23
N CYS A 63 -33.87 -53.76 19.23
CA CYS A 63 -34.12 -54.64 18.08
C CYS A 63 -33.30 -54.23 16.85
N THR A 64 -33.16 -55.14 15.88
CA THR A 64 -32.29 -54.97 14.69
C THR A 64 -32.58 -53.68 13.92
N ASN A 65 -33.87 -53.35 13.75
CA ASN A 65 -34.31 -52.01 13.40
C ASN A 65 -35.00 -51.39 14.61
N THR A 66 -34.60 -50.17 14.97
CA THR A 66 -35.08 -49.50 16.19
C THR A 66 -36.37 -48.71 16.00
N CYS A 67 -36.88 -48.58 14.78
CA CYS A 67 -38.14 -47.90 14.50
C CYS A 67 -38.85 -48.48 13.27
N TYR A 68 -40.16 -48.71 13.41
CA TYR A 68 -41.05 -49.22 12.38
C TYR A 68 -42.23 -48.26 12.12
N LYS A 69 -42.59 -48.11 10.85
CA LYS A 69 -43.79 -47.43 10.38
C LYS A 69 -44.79 -48.49 9.93
N ILE A 70 -45.97 -48.50 10.55
CA ILE A 70 -47.00 -49.55 10.38
C ILE A 70 -48.25 -48.87 9.82
N VAL A 71 -48.69 -49.31 8.64
CA VAL A 71 -49.90 -48.79 7.96
C VAL A 71 -50.97 -49.87 8.00
N ASN A 72 -52.09 -49.59 8.67
CA ASN A 72 -53.20 -50.54 8.77
C ASN A 72 -54.27 -50.25 7.72
N SER A 73 -54.23 -50.97 6.59
CA SER A 73 -55.25 -50.92 5.54
C SER A 73 -56.24 -52.09 5.60
N THR A 74 -56.33 -52.78 6.75
CA THR A 74 -57.28 -53.89 6.94
C THR A 74 -58.68 -53.38 7.31
N ALA A 75 -59.68 -54.27 7.35
CA ALA A 75 -61.04 -53.93 7.78
C ALA A 75 -61.21 -53.77 9.31
N ASN A 76 -60.16 -54.01 10.11
CA ASN A 76 -60.21 -54.00 11.57
C ASN A 76 -59.07 -53.18 12.17
N ASN A 77 -59.22 -52.74 13.42
CA ASN A 77 -58.12 -52.09 14.13
C ASN A 77 -57.02 -53.11 14.49
N LEU A 78 -55.77 -52.71 14.32
CA LEU A 78 -54.57 -53.54 14.51
C LEU A 78 -53.93 -53.24 15.87
N PHE A 79 -53.54 -54.26 16.61
CA PHE A 79 -52.76 -54.11 17.85
C PHE A 79 -51.31 -54.49 17.60
N VAL A 80 -50.38 -53.67 18.10
CA VAL A 80 -48.93 -53.88 17.93
C VAL A 80 -48.28 -54.37 19.24
N PRO A 81 -47.23 -55.21 19.19
CA PRO A 81 -46.58 -55.75 20.38
C PRO A 81 -45.84 -54.67 21.19
N THR A 82 -45.64 -54.92 22.49
CA THR A 82 -45.25 -53.87 23.45
C THR A 82 -43.92 -54.08 24.18
N ASN A 83 -43.25 -55.23 24.03
CA ASN A 83 -42.38 -55.70 25.12
C ASN A 83 -41.06 -56.41 24.75
N THR A 84 -40.91 -57.13 23.62
CA THR A 84 -39.61 -57.75 23.25
C THR A 84 -39.36 -57.78 21.74
N CYS A 85 -38.09 -57.88 21.34
CA CYS A 85 -37.72 -58.03 19.92
C CYS A 85 -38.20 -59.34 19.31
N ALA A 86 -38.24 -60.43 20.08
CA ALA A 86 -38.80 -61.69 19.61
C ALA A 86 -40.31 -61.59 19.29
N GLU A 87 -41.07 -60.80 20.04
CA GLU A 87 -42.48 -60.51 19.72
C GLU A 87 -42.63 -59.58 18.50
N TRP A 88 -41.72 -58.63 18.32
CA TRP A 88 -41.65 -57.79 17.11
C TRP A 88 -41.34 -58.61 15.86
N ASP A 89 -40.31 -59.46 15.90
CA ASP A 89 -39.93 -60.35 14.80
C ASP A 89 -41.08 -61.34 14.48
N ALA A 90 -41.74 -61.89 15.50
CA ALA A 90 -42.90 -62.76 15.33
C ALA A 90 -44.10 -62.04 14.72
N PHE A 91 -44.36 -60.78 15.11
CA PHE A 91 -45.42 -59.94 14.53
C PHE A 91 -45.14 -59.61 13.06
N LEU A 92 -43.91 -59.21 12.73
CA LEU A 92 -43.48 -58.92 11.35
C LEU A 92 -43.54 -60.17 10.45
N ALA A 93 -43.27 -61.36 11.01
CA ALA A 93 -43.39 -62.63 10.28
C ALA A 93 -44.85 -63.08 10.04
N HIS A 94 -45.84 -62.52 10.73
CA HIS A 94 -47.26 -62.94 10.68
C HIS A 94 -48.21 -61.75 10.41
N LEU A 95 -47.78 -60.78 9.61
CA LEU A 95 -48.58 -59.61 9.27
C LEU A 95 -49.90 -60.00 8.58
N PRO A 96 -51.06 -59.53 9.07
CA PRO A 96 -52.34 -59.76 8.41
C PRO A 96 -52.38 -59.13 7.01
N THR A 97 -53.06 -59.79 6.07
CA THR A 97 -53.25 -59.27 4.70
C THR A 97 -53.90 -57.88 4.74
N GLY A 98 -53.17 -56.87 4.25
CA GLY A 98 -53.60 -55.46 4.30
C GLY A 98 -52.87 -54.61 5.35
N VAL A 99 -51.99 -55.19 6.17
CA VAL A 99 -51.00 -54.43 6.94
C VAL A 99 -49.71 -54.30 6.14
N ALA A 100 -49.17 -53.09 6.05
CA ALA A 100 -47.83 -52.85 5.51
C ALA A 100 -46.91 -52.31 6.62
N THR A 101 -45.66 -52.74 6.61
CA THR A 101 -44.63 -52.28 7.54
C THR A 101 -43.38 -51.85 6.79
N ASP A 102 -42.79 -50.76 7.24
CA ASP A 102 -41.62 -50.11 6.65
C ASP A 102 -40.67 -49.69 7.77
N THR A 103 -39.37 -49.54 7.49
CA THR A 103 -38.42 -48.97 8.44
C THR A 103 -38.59 -47.46 8.52
N CYS A 104 -38.41 -46.87 9.70
CA CYS A 104 -38.47 -45.41 9.80
C CYS A 104 -37.26 -44.78 9.12
N ILE A 105 -37.50 -43.81 8.25
CA ILE A 105 -36.47 -42.92 7.73
C ILE A 105 -35.78 -42.17 8.88
N THR A 106 -34.45 -42.33 8.99
CA THR A 106 -33.63 -41.81 10.10
C THR A 106 -32.75 -40.63 9.67
N ALA A 107 -32.24 -39.85 10.62
CA ALA A 107 -31.23 -38.83 10.30
C ALA A 107 -29.87 -39.51 10.06
N PRO A 108 -29.15 -39.21 8.97
CA PRO A 108 -27.84 -39.80 8.72
C PRO A 108 -26.80 -39.23 9.69
N THR A 109 -25.93 -40.10 10.19
CA THR A 109 -24.66 -39.67 10.77
C THR A 109 -23.78 -39.22 9.62
N ILE A 110 -23.40 -37.94 9.60
CA ILE A 110 -22.57 -37.33 8.56
C ILE A 110 -21.49 -36.45 9.19
N SER A 111 -20.25 -36.58 8.73
CA SER A 111 -19.14 -35.76 9.23
C SER A 111 -18.14 -35.40 8.13
N VAL A 112 -17.50 -34.25 8.30
CA VAL A 112 -16.34 -33.79 7.53
C VAL A 112 -15.42 -33.05 8.51
N SER A 113 -14.10 -33.23 8.39
CA SER A 113 -13.14 -32.73 9.39
C SER A 113 -12.48 -31.41 8.98
N ASN A 114 -12.38 -30.49 9.93
CA ASN A 114 -11.56 -29.27 9.80
C ASN A 114 -10.12 -29.65 9.42
N THR A 115 -9.54 -28.91 8.47
CA THR A 115 -8.22 -29.22 7.92
C THR A 115 -7.38 -27.95 7.76
N THR A 116 -6.09 -28.04 8.08
CA THR A 116 -5.12 -26.97 7.82
C THR A 116 -4.06 -27.45 6.83
N LYS A 117 -3.74 -26.62 5.84
CA LYS A 117 -2.74 -26.85 4.78
C LYS A 117 -1.90 -25.59 4.56
N ALA A 118 -0.88 -25.68 3.72
CA ALA A 118 -0.15 -24.54 3.19
C ALA A 118 -0.40 -24.36 1.68
N PHE A 119 -0.25 -23.14 1.18
CA PHE A 119 -0.26 -22.88 -0.26
C PHE A 119 0.86 -23.68 -0.95
N GLY A 120 0.53 -24.38 -2.05
CA GLY A 120 1.46 -25.26 -2.75
C GLY A 120 1.54 -26.69 -2.22
N ASP A 121 0.81 -27.05 -1.14
CA ASP A 121 0.60 -28.45 -0.79
C ASP A 121 -0.11 -29.20 -1.93
N ALA A 122 0.22 -30.48 -2.12
CA ALA A 122 -0.42 -31.32 -3.13
C ALA A 122 -1.93 -31.52 -2.85
N PRO A 123 -2.75 -31.79 -3.89
CA PRO A 123 -4.16 -32.14 -3.73
C PRO A 123 -4.36 -33.30 -2.76
N PHE A 124 -5.42 -33.25 -1.95
CA PHE A 124 -5.69 -34.22 -0.89
C PHE A 124 -7.18 -34.51 -0.76
N THR A 125 -7.56 -35.73 -0.40
CA THR A 125 -8.96 -36.05 -0.09
C THR A 125 -9.30 -35.56 1.31
N ILE A 126 -10.39 -34.79 1.46
CA ILE A 126 -10.84 -34.34 2.79
C ILE A 126 -11.39 -35.52 3.59
N ALA A 127 -11.04 -35.60 4.88
CA ALA A 127 -11.56 -36.63 5.77
C ALA A 127 -13.06 -36.41 6.01
N HIS A 128 -13.87 -37.38 5.59
CA HIS A 128 -15.33 -37.34 5.68
C HIS A 128 -15.89 -38.75 5.91
N SER A 129 -17.10 -38.84 6.47
CA SER A 129 -17.79 -40.12 6.67
C SER A 129 -19.31 -39.94 6.69
N THR A 130 -20.03 -40.99 6.30
CA THR A 130 -21.48 -41.09 6.48
C THR A 130 -21.91 -42.54 6.58
N ASN A 131 -23.02 -42.81 7.28
CA ASN A 131 -23.70 -44.11 7.30
C ASN A 131 -24.78 -44.27 6.21
N SER A 132 -25.12 -43.21 5.47
CA SER A 132 -26.11 -43.27 4.39
C SER A 132 -25.48 -43.68 3.05
N ALA A 133 -26.22 -44.48 2.27
CA ALA A 133 -25.89 -44.79 0.88
C ALA A 133 -26.26 -43.66 -0.11
N GLY A 134 -26.84 -42.56 0.37
CA GLY A 134 -27.27 -41.42 -0.44
C GLY A 134 -26.15 -40.80 -1.27
N ALA A 135 -26.51 -40.28 -2.44
CA ALA A 135 -25.56 -39.65 -3.37
C ALA A 135 -24.76 -38.52 -2.68
N LYS A 136 -23.44 -38.61 -2.77
CA LYS A 136 -22.49 -37.72 -2.10
C LYS A 136 -22.18 -36.52 -2.99
N THR A 137 -22.21 -35.32 -2.42
CA THR A 137 -21.80 -34.08 -3.10
C THR A 137 -20.98 -33.19 -2.18
N PHE A 138 -20.05 -32.44 -2.78
CA PHE A 138 -19.21 -31.49 -2.06
C PHE A 138 -19.27 -30.11 -2.70
N SER A 139 -19.10 -29.07 -1.88
CA SER A 139 -18.90 -27.71 -2.36
C SER A 139 -17.91 -26.94 -1.47
N SER A 140 -17.25 -25.95 -2.05
CA SER A 140 -16.37 -25.00 -1.36
C SER A 140 -17.01 -23.61 -1.42
N SER A 141 -17.12 -22.92 -0.28
CA SER A 141 -17.71 -21.58 -0.23
C SER A 141 -16.83 -20.50 -0.88
N ASN A 142 -15.54 -20.77 -1.06
CA ASN A 142 -14.57 -19.89 -1.70
C ASN A 142 -13.60 -20.69 -2.59
N THR A 143 -13.90 -20.74 -3.88
CA THR A 143 -13.09 -21.44 -4.89
C THR A 143 -11.73 -20.80 -5.18
N SER A 144 -11.53 -19.54 -4.80
CA SER A 144 -10.22 -18.86 -4.88
C SER A 144 -9.24 -19.34 -3.81
N VAL A 145 -9.73 -20.00 -2.75
CA VAL A 145 -8.89 -20.65 -1.73
C VAL A 145 -8.69 -22.13 -2.05
N ALA A 146 -9.77 -22.87 -2.32
CA ALA A 146 -9.70 -24.26 -2.75
C ALA A 146 -10.95 -24.71 -3.53
N THR A 147 -10.75 -25.58 -4.52
CA THR A 147 -11.80 -26.32 -5.22
C THR A 147 -11.91 -27.75 -4.70
N ILE A 148 -13.07 -28.39 -4.86
CA ILE A 148 -13.32 -29.76 -4.41
C ILE A 148 -14.14 -30.53 -5.45
N THR A 149 -13.82 -31.81 -5.66
CA THR A 149 -14.60 -32.72 -6.53
C THR A 149 -15.68 -33.47 -5.74
N ASN A 150 -16.61 -34.14 -6.44
CA ASN A 150 -17.64 -34.96 -5.79
C ASN A 150 -17.08 -36.18 -5.02
N ASP A 151 -15.84 -36.59 -5.29
CA ASP A 151 -15.13 -37.64 -4.54
C ASP A 151 -14.39 -37.10 -3.30
N GLY A 152 -14.55 -35.81 -2.98
CA GLY A 152 -13.92 -35.16 -1.85
C GLY A 152 -12.44 -34.78 -2.06
N LEU A 153 -11.91 -34.89 -3.29
CA LEU A 153 -10.55 -34.44 -3.62
C LEU A 153 -10.50 -32.91 -3.66
N VAL A 154 -9.72 -32.33 -2.75
CA VAL A 154 -9.47 -30.89 -2.63
C VAL A 154 -8.21 -30.51 -3.38
N THR A 155 -8.31 -29.45 -4.19
CA THR A 155 -7.17 -28.78 -4.83
C THR A 155 -7.04 -27.37 -4.29
N ILE A 156 -5.84 -27.01 -3.81
CA ILE A 156 -5.55 -25.69 -3.25
C ILE A 156 -5.31 -24.68 -4.38
N VAL A 157 -5.93 -23.51 -4.27
CA VAL A 157 -5.88 -22.42 -5.26
C VAL A 157 -5.22 -21.16 -4.70
N GLY A 158 -5.39 -20.88 -3.39
CA GLY A 158 -4.85 -19.70 -2.75
C GLY A 158 -4.86 -19.78 -1.22
N GLY A 159 -4.11 -18.88 -0.58
CA GLY A 159 -4.11 -18.71 0.87
C GLY A 159 -5.40 -18.08 1.38
N GLY A 160 -5.86 -18.49 2.57
CA GLY A 160 -7.09 -18.00 3.18
C GLY A 160 -7.90 -19.11 3.84
N THR A 161 -9.20 -18.89 4.00
CA THR A 161 -10.14 -19.88 4.55
C THR A 161 -11.32 -20.11 3.62
N THR A 162 -11.82 -21.34 3.60
CA THR A 162 -13.07 -21.73 2.91
C THR A 162 -13.83 -22.75 3.75
N THR A 163 -15.16 -22.74 3.65
CA THR A 163 -16.01 -23.78 4.22
C THR A 163 -16.25 -24.85 3.18
N ILE A 164 -15.89 -26.09 3.49
CA ILE A 164 -16.27 -27.27 2.72
C ILE A 164 -17.59 -27.79 3.27
N THR A 165 -18.59 -27.89 2.41
CA THR A 165 -19.88 -28.52 2.72
C THR A 165 -19.89 -29.92 2.08
N PHE A 166 -20.23 -30.93 2.88
CA PHE A 166 -20.47 -32.30 2.46
C PHE A 166 -21.95 -32.61 2.64
N ASN A 167 -22.64 -33.01 1.56
CA ASN A 167 -24.05 -33.39 1.61
C ASN A 167 -24.26 -34.83 1.14
N THR A 168 -25.26 -35.48 1.73
CA THR A 168 -25.80 -36.77 1.28
C THR A 168 -27.26 -36.59 0.87
N ALA A 169 -27.63 -37.06 -0.32
CA ALA A 169 -29.02 -37.10 -0.74
C ALA A 169 -29.86 -38.03 0.16
N ALA A 170 -31.18 -37.83 0.20
CA ALA A 170 -32.09 -38.75 0.88
C ALA A 170 -32.11 -40.13 0.21
N THR A 171 -32.38 -41.15 1.01
CA THR A 171 -32.64 -42.54 0.61
C THR A 171 -33.96 -42.99 1.25
N GLU A 172 -34.33 -44.25 1.07
CA GLU A 172 -35.47 -44.88 1.76
C GLU A 172 -35.25 -44.86 3.29
N ASP A 173 -34.06 -45.29 3.75
CA ASP A 173 -33.72 -45.39 5.17
C ASP A 173 -33.21 -44.11 5.85
N HIS A 174 -32.79 -43.09 5.07
CA HIS A 174 -32.18 -41.86 5.60
C HIS A 174 -32.70 -40.57 4.96
N TYR A 175 -32.96 -39.56 5.79
CA TYR A 175 -33.15 -38.18 5.32
C TYR A 175 -31.87 -37.64 4.64
N ALA A 176 -32.01 -36.56 3.87
CA ALA A 176 -30.86 -35.83 3.36
C ALA A 176 -30.02 -35.26 4.52
N GLY A 177 -28.70 -35.33 4.41
CA GLY A 177 -27.74 -34.90 5.43
C GLY A 177 -26.81 -33.80 4.93
N THR A 178 -26.34 -32.95 5.84
CA THR A 178 -25.31 -31.94 5.57
C THR A 178 -24.35 -31.81 6.75
N ALA A 179 -23.05 -31.68 6.46
CA ALA A 179 -22.01 -31.36 7.41
C ALA A 179 -21.05 -30.34 6.81
N THR A 180 -20.44 -29.50 7.66
CA THR A 180 -19.50 -28.45 7.23
C THR A 180 -18.19 -28.52 8.00
N ALA A 181 -17.09 -28.24 7.30
CA ALA A 181 -15.75 -28.11 7.86
C ALA A 181 -15.06 -26.85 7.34
N THR A 182 -14.23 -26.25 8.18
CA THR A 182 -13.32 -25.17 7.77
C THR A 182 -12.03 -25.76 7.23
N LEU A 183 -11.68 -25.38 6.00
CA LEU A 183 -10.35 -25.56 5.43
C LEU A 183 -9.58 -24.23 5.53
N THR A 184 -8.45 -24.27 6.22
CA THR A 184 -7.50 -23.15 6.32
C THR A 184 -6.27 -23.45 5.48
N VAL A 185 -5.99 -22.59 4.49
CA VAL A 185 -4.76 -22.62 3.70
C VAL A 185 -3.85 -21.49 4.18
N ASN A 186 -2.84 -21.85 4.95
CA ASN A 186 -1.79 -20.93 5.39
C ASN A 186 -0.95 -20.46 4.20
N LYS A 187 -0.43 -19.23 4.29
CA LYS A 187 0.56 -18.73 3.32
C LYS A 187 1.84 -19.56 3.37
N ALA A 188 2.40 -19.83 2.21
CA ALA A 188 3.69 -20.51 2.09
C ALA A 188 4.85 -19.58 2.48
N ASN A 189 5.98 -20.16 2.88
CA ASN A 189 7.23 -19.43 3.02
C ASN A 189 7.96 -19.37 1.66
N GLN A 190 8.69 -18.28 1.43
CA GLN A 190 9.49 -18.07 0.22
C GLN A 190 10.94 -17.72 0.60
N THR A 191 11.88 -18.18 -0.21
CA THR A 191 13.32 -17.94 0.00
C THR A 191 13.69 -16.49 -0.24
N ALA A 192 14.69 -15.99 0.50
CA ALA A 192 15.17 -14.62 0.32
C ALA A 192 15.73 -14.39 -1.10
N PRO A 193 15.50 -13.22 -1.72
CA PRO A 193 16.14 -12.86 -2.97
C PRO A 193 17.65 -12.67 -2.77
N SER A 194 18.41 -12.75 -3.87
CA SER A 194 19.84 -12.41 -3.86
C SER A 194 20.08 -10.98 -3.39
N ALA A 195 21.23 -10.74 -2.75
CA ALA A 195 21.62 -9.42 -2.27
C ALA A 195 21.63 -8.38 -3.41
N PRO A 196 21.17 -7.13 -3.16
CA PRO A 196 21.18 -6.09 -4.18
C PRO A 196 22.59 -5.69 -4.60
N THR A 197 22.66 -4.96 -5.71
CA THR A 197 23.84 -4.17 -6.13
C THR A 197 23.55 -2.69 -5.97
N CYS A 198 24.59 -1.87 -5.85
CA CYS A 198 24.46 -0.41 -5.85
C CYS A 198 24.31 0.03 -7.32
N SER A 199 23.11 0.45 -7.72
CA SER A 199 22.81 0.80 -9.12
C SER A 199 23.10 2.27 -9.43
N SER A 200 22.95 3.15 -8.45
CA SER A 200 23.39 4.55 -8.52
C SER A 200 23.74 5.06 -7.13
N VAL A 201 24.77 5.91 -7.04
CA VAL A 201 25.17 6.60 -5.81
C VAL A 201 25.38 8.08 -6.10
N THR A 202 24.89 8.92 -5.21
CA THR A 202 25.12 10.37 -5.23
C THR A 202 25.65 10.83 -3.87
N ILE A 203 25.85 12.13 -3.70
CA ILE A 203 26.26 12.73 -2.42
C ILE A 203 25.23 12.54 -1.30
N SER A 204 23.95 12.33 -1.64
CA SER A 204 22.84 12.32 -0.66
C SER A 204 21.79 11.24 -0.93
N SER A 205 22.02 10.36 -1.91
CA SER A 205 21.13 9.23 -2.21
C SER A 205 21.88 8.00 -2.70
N VAL A 206 21.26 6.84 -2.50
CA VAL A 206 21.66 5.55 -3.07
C VAL A 206 20.43 4.89 -3.67
N THR A 207 20.54 4.41 -4.91
CA THR A 207 19.56 3.50 -5.53
C THR A 207 20.18 2.12 -5.64
N ILE A 208 19.50 1.11 -5.10
CA ILE A 208 19.90 -0.29 -5.23
C ILE A 208 19.12 -1.02 -6.31
N SER A 209 19.60 -2.18 -6.76
CA SER A 209 18.94 -2.96 -7.80
C SER A 209 17.57 -3.48 -7.34
N SER A 210 16.54 -3.09 -8.09
CA SER A 210 15.17 -3.52 -7.86
C SER A 210 14.95 -5.00 -8.21
N CYS A 211 13.89 -5.59 -7.66
CA CYS A 211 13.31 -6.83 -8.14
C CYS A 211 11.77 -6.79 -8.08
N PRO A 212 11.05 -7.51 -8.97
CA PRO A 212 9.59 -7.60 -8.91
C PRO A 212 9.11 -8.15 -7.57
N GLY A 213 8.05 -7.56 -7.01
CA GLY A 213 7.48 -7.97 -5.73
C GLY A 213 8.38 -7.72 -4.50
N CYS A 214 9.51 -7.02 -4.66
CA CYS A 214 10.45 -6.78 -3.57
C CYS A 214 10.18 -5.48 -2.81
N GLU A 215 10.43 -5.52 -1.51
CA GLU A 215 10.58 -4.33 -0.65
C GLU A 215 12.03 -4.22 -0.12
N TYR A 216 12.41 -3.01 0.27
CA TYR A 216 13.80 -2.60 0.49
C TYR A 216 13.95 -1.92 1.85
N ARG A 217 15.10 -2.08 2.52
CA ARG A 217 15.42 -1.32 3.74
C ARG A 217 16.87 -0.87 3.79
N ARG A 218 17.12 0.12 4.64
CA ARG A 218 18.46 0.57 5.07
C ARG A 218 18.75 0.03 6.47
N GLY A 219 19.85 -0.70 6.64
CA GLY A 219 20.21 -1.37 7.89
C GLY A 219 19.10 -2.29 8.41
N ALA A 220 18.76 -2.14 9.69
CA ALA A 220 17.63 -2.82 10.33
C ALA A 220 16.35 -1.95 10.39
N GLY A 221 16.29 -0.84 9.64
CA GLY A 221 15.13 0.05 9.61
C GLY A 221 13.91 -0.53 8.89
N SER A 222 12.83 0.27 8.86
CA SER A 222 11.58 -0.07 8.19
C SER A 222 11.76 -0.38 6.70
N ALA A 223 10.90 -1.25 6.18
CA ALA A 223 10.80 -1.52 4.76
C ALA A 223 10.13 -0.34 4.01
N GLN A 224 10.48 -0.17 2.74
CA GLN A 224 9.82 0.68 1.77
C GLN A 224 9.70 -0.01 0.41
N SER A 225 8.75 0.42 -0.41
CA SER A 225 8.56 -0.07 -1.79
C SER A 225 9.56 0.53 -2.80
N SER A 226 10.21 1.64 -2.47
CA SER A 226 11.22 2.27 -3.32
C SER A 226 12.61 1.66 -3.11
N ALA A 227 13.33 1.39 -4.20
CA ALA A 227 14.73 0.97 -4.17
C ALA A 227 15.71 2.16 -3.99
N THR A 228 15.19 3.40 -3.92
CA THR A 228 15.96 4.63 -3.73
C THR A 228 15.85 5.12 -2.28
N PHE A 229 16.99 5.45 -1.69
CA PHE A 229 17.11 6.03 -0.35
C PHE A 229 17.75 7.41 -0.48
N SER A 230 17.03 8.46 -0.10
CA SER A 230 17.48 9.87 -0.11
C SER A 230 17.73 10.39 1.30
N GLY A 231 18.25 11.62 1.42
CA GLY A 231 18.57 12.23 2.72
C GLY A 231 19.71 11.54 3.45
N LEU A 232 20.65 10.96 2.69
CA LEU A 232 21.86 10.33 3.20
C LEU A 232 22.97 11.38 3.39
N SER A 233 23.87 11.14 4.34
CA SER A 233 25.11 11.91 4.48
C SER A 233 26.09 11.54 3.36
N SER A 234 26.85 12.51 2.85
CA SER A 234 27.92 12.27 1.87
C SER A 234 29.11 11.51 2.47
N SER A 235 29.94 10.88 1.62
CA SER A 235 31.10 10.06 2.02
C SER A 235 30.81 8.97 3.07
N THR A 236 29.54 8.52 3.19
CA THR A 236 29.07 7.68 4.29
C THR A 236 28.59 6.32 3.78
N SER A 237 29.05 5.26 4.43
CA SER A 237 28.68 3.88 4.10
C SER A 237 27.38 3.48 4.79
N TYR A 238 26.44 2.97 4.00
CA TYR A 238 25.15 2.45 4.46
C TYR A 238 24.97 1.01 3.99
N THR A 239 24.34 0.17 4.81
CA THR A 239 23.91 -1.17 4.42
C THR A 239 22.47 -1.17 3.94
N PHE A 240 22.18 -1.96 2.92
CA PHE A 240 20.86 -2.12 2.34
C PHE A 240 20.55 -3.60 2.12
N SER A 241 19.30 -4.00 2.32
CA SER A 241 18.80 -5.34 1.99
C SER A 241 17.45 -5.25 1.29
N ARG A 242 17.08 -6.32 0.58
CA ARG A 242 15.77 -6.47 -0.06
C ARG A 242 15.15 -7.80 0.31
N ARG A 243 13.83 -7.91 0.26
CA ARG A 243 13.10 -9.18 0.43
C ARG A 243 11.88 -9.20 -0.47
N TYR A 244 11.33 -10.37 -0.75
CA TYR A 244 10.01 -10.45 -1.34
C TYR A 244 8.98 -10.03 -0.30
N ALA A 245 8.07 -9.12 -0.69
CA ALA A 245 6.97 -8.70 0.15
C ALA A 245 5.97 -9.85 0.37
N SER A 246 5.13 -9.70 1.40
CA SER A 246 4.01 -10.61 1.63
C SER A 246 2.98 -10.46 0.51
N THR A 247 2.43 -11.59 0.04
CA THR A 247 1.33 -11.65 -0.94
C THR A 247 0.17 -12.43 -0.33
N ASP A 248 -0.95 -12.61 -1.02
CA ASP A 248 -2.08 -13.41 -0.50
C ASP A 248 -1.70 -14.88 -0.27
N ASN A 249 -0.73 -15.39 -1.03
CA ASN A 249 -0.32 -16.80 -1.01
C ASN A 249 1.02 -17.05 -0.28
N TYR A 250 1.86 -16.03 -0.11
CA TYR A 250 3.19 -16.16 0.49
C TYR A 250 3.42 -15.16 1.63
N ASN A 251 4.02 -15.63 2.72
CA ASN A 251 4.60 -14.76 3.76
C ASN A 251 5.75 -13.93 3.16
N ALA A 252 6.06 -12.76 3.73
CA ALA A 252 7.27 -12.03 3.31
C ALA A 252 8.52 -12.92 3.52
N SER A 253 9.45 -12.90 2.56
CA SER A 253 10.67 -13.71 2.70
C SER A 253 11.56 -13.20 3.83
N ASP A 254 12.57 -13.97 4.20
CA ASP A 254 13.72 -13.42 4.91
C ASP A 254 14.39 -12.31 4.09
N TRP A 255 15.13 -11.45 4.78
CA TRP A 255 15.93 -10.41 4.13
C TRP A 255 17.15 -11.00 3.46
N SER A 256 17.47 -10.51 2.26
CA SER A 256 18.74 -10.80 1.58
C SER A 256 19.92 -10.45 2.48
N SER A 257 21.08 -11.06 2.21
CA SER A 257 22.35 -10.56 2.73
C SER A 257 22.51 -9.06 2.43
N ASN A 258 23.13 -8.33 3.37
CA ASN A 258 23.29 -6.88 3.23
C ASN A 258 24.29 -6.53 2.12
N ARG A 259 23.98 -5.48 1.35
CA ARG A 259 24.90 -4.78 0.45
C ARG A 259 25.30 -3.45 1.09
N THR A 260 26.61 -3.23 1.26
CA THR A 260 27.13 -1.90 1.59
C THR A 260 27.22 -1.06 0.32
N CYS A 261 26.70 0.17 0.35
CA CYS A 261 26.95 1.21 -0.64
C CYS A 261 27.41 2.47 0.09
N THR A 262 28.39 3.17 -0.47
CA THR A 262 28.91 4.44 0.07
C THR A 262 28.40 5.57 -0.81
N THR A 263 27.84 6.61 -0.20
CA THR A 263 27.50 7.85 -0.92
C THR A 263 28.76 8.50 -1.47
N SER A 264 28.61 9.20 -2.60
CA SER A 264 29.71 9.96 -3.19
C SER A 264 30.24 11.00 -2.21
N ALA A 265 31.53 11.31 -2.32
CA ALA A 265 32.06 12.52 -1.68
C ALA A 265 31.36 13.75 -2.26
N PRO A 266 31.15 14.82 -1.47
CA PRO A 266 30.77 16.10 -2.05
C PRO A 266 31.88 16.52 -3.03
N PRO A 267 31.57 17.34 -4.06
CA PRO A 267 32.62 17.98 -4.84
C PRO A 267 33.61 18.68 -3.90
N PRO A 268 34.91 18.76 -4.24
CA PRO A 268 35.83 19.61 -3.51
C PRO A 268 35.21 21.01 -3.36
N ASP A 269 35.15 21.52 -2.12
CA ASP A 269 34.70 22.90 -1.86
C ASP A 269 35.51 23.81 -2.78
N ALA A 270 34.85 24.55 -3.68
CA ALA A 270 35.52 25.40 -4.68
C ALA A 270 36.44 26.45 -4.03
N CYS A 271 36.17 26.82 -2.77
CA CYS A 271 37.01 27.68 -1.96
C CYS A 271 38.10 26.93 -1.18
N ASN A 272 38.32 25.63 -1.43
CA ASN A 272 39.25 24.75 -0.71
C ASN A 272 39.03 24.75 0.81
N ASN A 273 37.76 24.76 1.24
CA ASN A 273 37.29 24.91 2.63
C ASN A 273 37.57 26.29 3.26
N ALA A 274 38.15 27.25 2.54
CA ALA A 274 38.32 28.61 3.05
C ALA A 274 36.95 29.32 3.17
N ARG A 275 36.88 30.24 4.13
CA ARG A 275 35.69 31.09 4.38
C ARG A 275 35.99 32.58 4.20
N SER A 276 37.24 32.92 3.91
CA SER A 276 37.67 34.24 3.46
C SER A 276 38.85 34.15 2.50
N ALA A 277 39.03 35.20 1.70
CA ALA A 277 40.18 35.39 0.82
C ALA A 277 40.75 36.80 0.97
N THR A 278 42.06 36.92 0.79
CA THR A 278 42.76 38.22 0.75
C THR A 278 42.85 38.69 -0.70
N ILE A 279 42.17 39.80 -1.01
CA ILE A 279 42.19 40.46 -2.32
C ILE A 279 42.82 41.84 -2.13
N GLN A 280 43.97 42.07 -2.78
CA GLN A 280 44.75 43.31 -2.68
C GLN A 280 44.97 43.79 -1.24
N GLY A 281 45.30 42.87 -0.33
CA GLY A 281 45.57 43.16 1.10
C GLY A 281 44.33 43.27 2.00
N ALA A 282 43.11 43.29 1.45
CA ALA A 282 41.88 43.30 2.24
C ALA A 282 41.25 41.89 2.29
N ILE A 283 40.70 41.52 3.46
CA ILE A 283 40.07 40.21 3.68
C ILE A 283 38.57 40.31 3.39
N TYR A 284 38.06 39.42 2.53
CA TYR A 284 36.64 39.33 2.19
C TYR A 284 36.09 37.93 2.49
N PRO A 285 34.83 37.80 2.94
CA PRO A 285 34.18 36.51 3.07
C PRO A 285 33.91 35.89 1.70
N ILE A 286 34.02 34.57 1.60
CA ILE A 286 33.81 33.80 0.36
C ILE A 286 32.91 32.60 0.61
N VAL A 287 32.25 32.11 -0.43
CA VAL A 287 31.33 30.98 -0.40
C VAL A 287 31.46 30.12 -1.66
N ALA A 288 31.46 28.80 -1.51
CA ALA A 288 31.42 27.88 -2.64
C ALA A 288 29.97 27.59 -3.05
N ILE A 289 29.67 27.75 -4.34
CA ILE A 289 28.37 27.43 -4.94
C ILE A 289 28.65 26.55 -6.16
N GLY A 290 28.36 25.25 -6.02
CA GLY A 290 28.81 24.25 -6.98
C GLY A 290 30.33 24.19 -7.05
N ASN A 291 30.87 24.37 -8.26
CA ASN A 291 32.31 24.41 -8.55
C ASN A 291 32.89 25.84 -8.57
N GLN A 292 32.18 26.84 -8.06
CA GLN A 292 32.57 28.25 -8.10
C GLN A 292 32.77 28.83 -6.71
N CYS A 293 33.90 29.50 -6.47
CA CYS A 293 34.20 30.21 -5.22
C CYS A 293 33.93 31.72 -5.35
N TRP A 294 32.81 32.17 -4.80
CA TRP A 294 32.30 33.53 -4.92
C TRP A 294 32.69 34.42 -3.74
N MET A 295 32.97 35.70 -3.97
CA MET A 295 32.94 36.72 -2.93
C MET A 295 31.50 36.91 -2.39
N ALA A 296 31.34 36.81 -1.06
CA ALA A 296 30.06 37.04 -0.37
C ALA A 296 29.83 38.51 0.04
N LYS A 297 30.81 39.40 -0.18
CA LYS A 297 30.70 40.86 0.06
C LYS A 297 31.23 41.64 -1.16
N ASN A 298 30.63 42.80 -1.42
CA ASN A 298 31.07 43.72 -2.46
C ASN A 298 32.50 44.23 -2.19
N LEU A 299 33.30 44.37 -3.25
CA LEU A 299 34.70 44.78 -3.17
C LEU A 299 34.85 46.25 -2.76
N ASN A 300 35.84 46.57 -1.91
CA ASN A 300 36.12 47.92 -1.40
C ASN A 300 37.62 48.30 -1.57
N ILE A 301 38.14 48.18 -2.80
CA ILE A 301 39.51 48.57 -3.16
C ILE A 301 39.49 49.93 -3.88
N VAL A 302 40.35 50.85 -3.45
CA VAL A 302 40.45 52.18 -4.06
C VAL A 302 41.16 52.07 -5.41
N THR A 303 40.56 52.64 -6.46
CA THR A 303 41.19 52.82 -7.78
C THR A 303 40.93 54.25 -8.26
N GLY A 304 41.62 54.69 -9.31
CA GLY A 304 41.36 56.00 -9.93
C GLY A 304 39.95 56.16 -10.53
N SER A 305 39.20 55.05 -10.66
CA SER A 305 37.86 54.98 -11.22
C SER A 305 36.91 54.17 -10.34
N SER A 306 37.01 54.34 -9.01
CA SER A 306 36.05 53.80 -8.05
C SER A 306 35.65 54.79 -6.96
N TRP A 307 34.37 54.77 -6.59
CA TRP A 307 33.75 55.74 -5.67
C TRP A 307 32.96 55.05 -4.56
N CYS A 308 32.83 55.73 -3.41
CA CYS A 308 31.73 55.44 -2.49
C CYS A 308 30.46 56.09 -3.03
N TYR A 309 29.28 55.53 -2.69
CA TYR A 309 28.01 56.19 -2.99
C TYR A 309 27.97 57.60 -2.37
N ASP A 310 27.52 58.60 -3.12
CA ASP A 310 27.56 60.04 -2.77
C ASP A 310 28.95 60.57 -2.35
N ASN A 311 30.02 59.89 -2.76
CA ASN A 311 31.41 60.14 -2.33
C ASN A 311 31.62 60.08 -0.79
N ASN A 312 30.69 59.53 -0.03
CA ASN A 312 30.76 59.41 1.43
C ASN A 312 31.51 58.14 1.84
N SER A 313 32.63 58.28 2.58
CA SER A 313 33.47 57.15 3.00
C SER A 313 32.73 56.09 3.84
N SER A 314 31.73 56.48 4.63
CA SER A 314 30.89 55.55 5.40
C SER A 314 30.09 54.61 4.50
N ASN A 315 29.68 55.06 3.32
CA ASN A 315 28.97 54.23 2.35
C ASN A 315 29.88 53.12 1.77
N CYS A 316 31.18 53.38 1.62
CA CYS A 316 32.14 52.34 1.22
C CYS A 316 32.25 51.19 2.24
N ALA A 317 32.24 51.49 3.53
CA ALA A 317 32.35 50.48 4.58
C ALA A 317 31.14 49.53 4.60
N THR A 318 29.95 50.10 4.42
CA THR A 318 28.66 49.40 4.39
C THR A 318 28.43 48.62 3.10
N TYR A 319 28.54 49.29 1.94
CA TYR A 319 28.07 48.78 0.65
C TYR A 319 29.19 48.30 -0.30
N GLY A 320 30.45 48.59 0.02
CA GLY A 320 31.57 48.47 -0.93
C GLY A 320 31.68 49.68 -1.86
N ARG A 321 32.54 49.57 -2.87
CA ARG A 321 32.75 50.61 -3.89
C ARG A 321 32.00 50.33 -5.17
N LEU A 322 31.75 51.42 -5.89
CA LEU A 322 31.23 51.46 -7.24
C LEU A 322 32.39 51.68 -8.20
N TYR A 323 32.55 50.81 -9.20
CA TYR A 323 33.66 50.79 -10.16
C TYR A 323 33.12 50.98 -11.57
N THR A 324 33.86 51.70 -12.43
CA THR A 324 33.65 51.56 -13.88
C THR A 324 33.91 50.11 -14.30
N TRP A 325 33.31 49.67 -15.41
CA TRP A 325 33.53 48.32 -15.91
C TRP A 325 35.02 48.04 -16.18
N TYR A 326 35.73 49.01 -16.76
CA TYR A 326 37.19 48.93 -16.96
C TYR A 326 38.00 48.77 -15.65
N ALA A 327 37.57 49.40 -14.56
CA ALA A 327 38.19 49.15 -13.26
C ALA A 327 37.78 47.77 -12.70
N ALA A 328 36.53 47.37 -12.89
CA ALA A 328 36.00 46.08 -12.45
C ALA A 328 36.76 44.88 -13.04
N THR A 329 37.14 44.93 -14.33
CA THR A 329 37.89 43.83 -15.00
C THR A 329 39.31 43.63 -14.47
N SER A 330 39.90 44.63 -13.80
CA SER A 330 41.28 44.56 -13.28
C SER A 330 41.38 44.47 -11.75
N VAL A 331 40.34 44.87 -11.02
CA VAL A 331 40.42 45.05 -9.56
C VAL A 331 40.37 43.75 -8.74
N CYS A 332 40.00 42.61 -9.34
CA CYS A 332 39.92 41.35 -8.62
C CYS A 332 41.29 40.75 -8.23
N GLY A 333 42.37 41.10 -8.95
CA GLY A 333 43.74 40.67 -8.60
C GLY A 333 44.06 39.22 -8.99
N SER A 334 45.25 38.74 -8.60
CA SER A 334 45.74 37.44 -9.08
C SER A 334 44.90 36.26 -8.57
N GLY A 335 44.47 35.39 -9.49
CA GLY A 335 43.67 34.20 -9.20
C GLY A 335 42.20 34.49 -8.88
N TRP A 336 41.71 35.71 -9.12
CA TRP A 336 40.32 36.11 -8.98
C TRP A 336 39.93 36.98 -10.18
N HIS A 337 38.75 36.79 -10.76
CA HIS A 337 38.29 37.55 -11.92
C HIS A 337 36.91 38.18 -11.71
N LEU A 338 36.56 39.12 -12.59
CA LEU A 338 35.19 39.62 -12.68
C LEU A 338 34.35 38.50 -13.33
N PRO A 339 33.27 37.99 -12.69
CA PRO A 339 32.54 36.84 -13.19
C PRO A 339 31.89 37.14 -14.54
N SER A 340 31.82 36.15 -15.41
CA SER A 340 31.10 36.23 -16.70
C SER A 340 29.60 35.97 -16.53
N LYS A 341 28.81 36.34 -17.55
CA LYS A 341 27.38 35.96 -17.64
C LYS A 341 27.17 34.45 -17.56
N ALA A 342 28.07 33.67 -18.17
CA ALA A 342 28.03 32.21 -18.13
C ALA A 342 28.22 31.69 -16.69
N GLU A 343 29.12 32.29 -15.92
CA GLU A 343 29.38 31.91 -14.54
C GLU A 343 28.26 32.31 -13.58
N TYR A 344 27.66 33.49 -13.76
CA TYR A 344 26.42 33.84 -13.06
C TYR A 344 25.29 32.83 -13.39
N ASN A 345 25.14 32.42 -14.66
CA ASN A 345 24.15 31.40 -15.03
C ASN A 345 24.42 30.03 -14.36
N THR A 346 25.68 29.62 -14.22
CA THR A 346 26.06 28.42 -13.45
C THR A 346 25.61 28.52 -11.99
N MET A 347 25.92 29.62 -11.30
CA MET A 347 25.44 29.88 -9.95
C MET A 347 23.90 29.84 -9.86
N LEU A 348 23.20 30.47 -10.81
CA LEU A 348 21.73 30.55 -10.84
C LEU A 348 21.05 29.23 -11.23
N SER A 349 21.74 28.32 -11.90
CA SER A 349 21.26 26.95 -12.14
C SER A 349 21.19 26.10 -10.86
N ILE A 350 22.00 26.45 -9.85
CA ILE A 350 22.07 25.79 -8.54
C ILE A 350 21.15 26.50 -7.54
N THR A 351 21.16 27.83 -7.55
CA THR A 351 20.48 28.67 -6.56
C THR A 351 19.09 29.12 -6.99
N GLY A 352 18.77 29.15 -8.28
CA GLY A 352 17.56 29.79 -8.79
C GLY A 352 17.68 31.31 -8.86
N TYR A 353 16.62 31.97 -9.31
CA TYR A 353 16.61 33.42 -9.59
C TYR A 353 16.06 34.28 -8.44
N TYR A 354 15.58 33.68 -7.34
CA TYR A 354 15.01 34.42 -6.22
C TYR A 354 16.10 34.85 -5.24
N ILE A 355 15.99 36.08 -4.74
CA ILE A 355 16.98 36.70 -3.84
C ILE A 355 17.10 35.91 -2.51
N GLY A 356 16.00 35.30 -2.05
CA GLY A 356 15.99 34.43 -0.87
C GLY A 356 16.92 33.22 -1.01
N ASP A 357 16.92 32.58 -2.17
CA ASP A 357 17.69 31.36 -2.41
C ASP A 357 19.20 31.67 -2.58
N LEU A 358 19.54 32.79 -3.22
CA LEU A 358 20.90 33.33 -3.26
C LEU A 358 21.45 33.62 -1.85
N ASN A 359 20.63 34.23 -0.98
CA ASN A 359 21.00 34.47 0.41
C ASN A 359 21.20 33.17 1.20
N LEU A 360 20.34 32.16 0.99
CA LEU A 360 20.47 30.83 1.62
C LEU A 360 21.71 30.08 1.14
N ALA A 361 22.10 30.24 -0.12
CA ALA A 361 23.34 29.73 -0.68
C ALA A 361 24.60 30.51 -0.22
N GLY A 362 24.45 31.51 0.66
CA GLY A 362 25.53 32.33 1.20
C GLY A 362 26.02 33.44 0.27
N TRP A 363 25.50 33.55 -0.96
CA TRP A 363 25.70 34.72 -1.82
C TRP A 363 24.76 35.85 -1.36
N SER A 364 24.96 36.32 -0.14
CA SER A 364 24.11 37.37 0.45
C SER A 364 24.11 38.61 -0.45
N VAL A 365 22.96 39.04 -0.97
CA VAL A 365 22.88 40.24 -1.82
C VAL A 365 23.29 41.51 -1.07
N GLY A 366 23.31 41.46 0.26
CA GLY A 366 23.70 42.57 1.13
C GLY A 366 22.76 43.76 1.08
N SER A 367 23.12 44.81 1.80
CA SER A 367 22.31 46.03 1.85
C SER A 367 22.37 46.81 0.52
N PRO A 368 21.30 47.57 0.20
CA PRO A 368 21.18 48.44 -0.98
C PRO A 368 22.26 49.52 -1.24
N GLY A 369 23.30 49.21 -2.00
CA GLY A 369 24.42 50.12 -2.30
C GLY A 369 24.22 51.14 -3.43
N GLY A 370 23.20 50.96 -4.28
CA GLY A 370 22.97 51.85 -5.43
C GLY A 370 24.05 51.75 -6.52
N TYR A 371 24.12 52.78 -7.35
CA TYR A 371 25.06 52.89 -8.47
C TYR A 371 25.34 54.36 -8.85
N ARG A 372 26.32 54.57 -9.72
CA ARG A 372 26.73 55.87 -10.26
C ARG A 372 26.61 55.84 -11.79
N PHE A 373 26.01 56.86 -12.41
CA PHE A 373 26.02 57.01 -13.87
C PHE A 373 27.40 57.47 -14.38
N SER A 374 27.68 57.31 -15.67
CA SER A 374 28.87 57.86 -16.33
C SER A 374 28.98 59.39 -16.17
N SER A 375 27.84 60.11 -16.15
CA SER A 375 27.73 61.53 -15.81
C SER A 375 28.12 61.90 -14.36
N GLY A 376 28.34 60.91 -13.50
CA GLY A 376 28.75 61.09 -12.11
C GLY A 376 27.63 61.27 -11.08
N ARG A 377 26.37 61.32 -11.52
CA ARG A 377 25.21 61.29 -10.63
C ARG A 377 25.06 59.91 -9.98
N PHE A 378 24.78 59.87 -8.68
CA PHE A 378 24.43 58.64 -7.95
C PHE A 378 22.92 58.40 -7.94
N TYR A 379 22.50 57.13 -7.89
CA TYR A 379 21.09 56.74 -7.79
C TYR A 379 20.91 55.36 -7.15
N GLY A 380 19.75 55.13 -6.54
CA GLY A 380 19.31 53.78 -6.16
C GLY A 380 19.88 53.23 -4.85
N MET A 381 20.63 54.00 -4.05
CA MET A 381 20.90 53.61 -2.65
C MET A 381 19.56 53.42 -1.94
N GLY A 382 19.39 52.30 -1.23
CA GLY A 382 18.08 51.91 -0.69
C GLY A 382 17.08 51.31 -1.69
N VAL A 383 17.32 51.34 -3.02
CA VAL A 383 16.33 50.94 -4.06
C VAL A 383 16.80 49.92 -5.11
N GLU A 384 18.06 49.87 -5.55
CA GLU A 384 18.59 48.73 -6.32
C GLU A 384 20.08 48.44 -6.08
N ASN A 385 20.48 47.17 -6.16
CA ASN A 385 21.88 46.73 -6.20
C ASN A 385 22.23 46.31 -7.63
N LYS A 386 23.43 46.65 -8.10
CA LYS A 386 23.95 46.25 -9.42
C LYS A 386 25.39 45.77 -9.33
N TRP A 387 25.70 44.67 -10.00
CA TRP A 387 27.04 44.09 -10.09
C TRP A 387 27.46 43.93 -11.53
N TRP A 388 28.64 44.41 -11.90
CA TRP A 388 29.21 44.13 -13.22
C TRP A 388 29.42 42.63 -13.44
N ASP A 389 29.27 42.19 -14.68
CA ASP A 389 29.87 40.96 -15.19
C ASP A 389 30.83 41.31 -16.35
N GLU A 390 31.77 40.41 -16.68
CA GLU A 390 32.81 40.70 -17.70
C GLU A 390 32.32 40.65 -19.15
N THR A 391 31.02 40.43 -19.40
CA THR A 391 30.49 40.26 -20.75
C THR A 391 30.22 41.61 -21.40
N VAL A 392 30.95 41.94 -22.47
CA VAL A 392 30.62 43.07 -23.34
C VAL A 392 29.29 42.78 -24.05
N ARG A 393 28.32 43.69 -23.91
CA ARG A 393 26.95 43.51 -24.44
C ARG A 393 26.82 43.97 -25.90
N ASP A 394 27.54 45.01 -26.31
CA ASP A 394 27.40 45.61 -27.63
C ASP A 394 28.65 45.51 -28.51
N ALA A 395 28.46 45.50 -29.83
CA ALA A 395 29.56 45.44 -30.80
C ALA A 395 30.43 46.72 -30.79
N TYR A 396 29.96 47.79 -30.14
CA TYR A 396 30.65 49.08 -30.04
C TYR A 396 31.55 49.20 -28.80
N GLY A 397 31.50 48.23 -27.87
CA GLY A 397 32.34 48.23 -26.67
C GLY A 397 32.03 49.36 -25.67
N GLN A 398 30.78 49.79 -25.60
CA GLN A 398 30.31 50.88 -24.74
C GLN A 398 29.38 50.37 -23.63
N MET A 399 28.76 49.20 -23.82
CA MET A 399 27.86 48.59 -22.85
C MET A 399 28.38 47.23 -22.40
N ALA A 400 28.35 46.99 -21.09
CA ALA A 400 28.56 45.66 -20.51
C ALA A 400 27.26 45.12 -19.90
N ASP A 401 27.17 43.80 -19.78
CA ASP A 401 26.15 43.17 -18.96
C ASP A 401 26.41 43.43 -17.46
N TYR A 402 25.32 43.51 -16.69
CA TYR A 402 25.35 43.55 -15.25
C TYR A 402 24.20 42.72 -14.68
N TRP A 403 24.31 42.33 -13.41
CA TRP A 403 23.22 41.70 -12.67
C TRP A 403 22.66 42.64 -11.63
N ARG A 404 21.35 42.61 -11.42
CA ARG A 404 20.68 43.45 -10.44
C ARG A 404 19.56 42.75 -9.69
N THR A 405 19.23 43.29 -8.53
CA THR A 405 17.92 43.05 -7.89
C THR A 405 16.83 43.83 -8.63
N ASP A 406 15.58 43.38 -8.51
CA ASP A 406 14.44 44.24 -8.82
C ASP A 406 14.34 45.44 -7.85
N THR A 407 13.53 46.43 -8.22
CA THR A 407 13.29 47.66 -7.44
C THR A 407 12.38 47.47 -6.22
N SER A 408 11.90 46.25 -5.97
CA SER A 408 11.13 45.83 -4.80
C SER A 408 11.93 44.95 -3.83
N TRP A 409 13.24 44.79 -4.06
CA TRP A 409 14.21 44.06 -3.23
C TRP A 409 14.02 42.56 -3.03
N THR A 410 12.92 41.99 -3.51
CA THR A 410 12.38 40.76 -2.89
C THR A 410 12.07 39.63 -3.86
N THR A 411 12.01 39.88 -5.18
CA THR A 411 11.53 38.85 -6.11
C THR A 411 12.62 38.24 -6.98
N ARG A 412 13.42 39.00 -7.74
CA ARG A 412 14.30 38.42 -8.78
C ARG A 412 15.65 39.10 -8.91
N PHE A 413 16.65 38.25 -9.13
CA PHE A 413 17.96 38.57 -9.65
C PHE A 413 17.92 38.50 -11.19
N MET A 414 18.33 39.57 -11.87
CA MET A 414 18.09 39.75 -13.30
C MET A 414 19.34 40.31 -14.00
N ASN A 415 19.61 39.80 -15.21
CA ASN A 415 20.62 40.38 -16.10
C ASN A 415 20.07 41.64 -16.81
N GLY A 416 20.86 42.70 -16.81
CA GLY A 416 20.65 43.95 -17.53
C GLY A 416 21.93 44.36 -18.24
N GLY A 417 21.98 45.57 -18.79
CA GLY A 417 23.20 46.11 -19.39
C GLY A 417 23.26 47.62 -19.26
N GLY A 418 24.47 48.16 -19.21
CA GLY A 418 24.70 49.57 -18.92
C GLY A 418 26.03 50.08 -19.48
N ASP A 419 26.11 51.41 -19.59
CA ASP A 419 27.29 52.19 -19.97
C ASP A 419 28.49 51.81 -19.08
N MET A 420 29.59 51.36 -19.69
CA MET A 420 30.83 50.90 -19.01
C MET A 420 31.51 51.97 -18.14
N GLY A 421 31.24 53.26 -18.38
CA GLY A 421 31.66 54.38 -17.55
C GLY A 421 30.84 54.57 -16.27
N SER A 422 29.74 53.83 -16.10
CA SER A 422 28.93 53.81 -14.88
C SER A 422 29.63 53.06 -13.75
N GLY A 423 29.45 53.51 -12.52
CA GLY A 423 29.96 52.86 -11.31
C GLY A 423 28.96 51.84 -10.75
N LEU A 424 29.24 50.54 -10.88
CA LEU A 424 28.46 49.46 -10.25
C LEU A 424 29.32 48.69 -9.24
N SER A 425 28.70 47.87 -8.37
CA SER A 425 29.43 47.03 -7.43
C SER A 425 30.18 45.89 -8.13
N VAL A 426 31.18 45.31 -7.45
CA VAL A 426 31.95 44.17 -7.94
C VAL A 426 31.98 43.06 -6.88
N ARG A 427 31.81 41.82 -7.33
CA ARG A 427 32.11 40.60 -6.58
C ARG A 427 32.96 39.72 -7.47
N CYS A 428 34.14 39.37 -7.00
CA CYS A 428 35.05 38.52 -7.75
C CYS A 428 34.70 37.04 -7.57
N LEU A 429 35.08 36.25 -8.56
CA LEU A 429 34.94 34.81 -8.61
C LEU A 429 36.33 34.17 -8.73
N LYS A 430 36.43 32.92 -8.28
CA LYS A 430 37.52 32.00 -8.55
C LYS A 430 36.96 30.62 -8.86
N ASN A 431 37.51 29.94 -9.86
CA ASN A 431 37.23 28.55 -10.21
C ASN A 431 38.36 27.62 -9.74
#